data_AF-A0A7C1BB18-F1
#
_entry.id   AF-A0A7C1BB18-F1
#
_cell.length_a   1.000
_cell.length_b   1.000
_cell.length_c   1.000
_cell.angle_alpha   90.00
_cell.angle_beta   90.00
_cell.angle_gamma   90.00
#
_symmetry.space_group_name_H-M   'P 1'
#
loop_
_entity.id
_entity.type
_entity.pdbx_description
1 polymer ?
#
loop_
_entity_poly.entity_id
_entity_poly.type
_entity_poly.pdbx_seq_one_letter_code
_entity_poly.pdbx_strand_id
1 'polypeptide(L)'
;MSRLTVVIDPKRRWQPVGEKVVEVATEEDYLRARLALREARSCGGDLTIWVTNGKLQSRFDDLAVDEAVEVRRYDARQQLAEALGAAAVPEELTETAIEALGLLALARQRPKLPDETVRDWVLRVTLGQPWNREHITADAVWDAIAALCQADSTIDLLQSLIALRLKQWSTSGEHGDLWRWLSEAPRRRAQCLVACWATADYGQLRLQWLSQQGFSVEEIQAADELLEQLAPAWPARELPVPATMEFALTQALAEGLKAAGIPFTRG
;
A
#
# COMPACT_ATOMS: atom_id res chain seq x y z
N MET A 1 -13.17 -20.29 37.03
CA MET A 1 -12.06 -19.32 37.20
C MET A 1 -12.55 -18.02 36.63
N SER A 2 -12.54 -16.96 37.43
CA SER A 2 -12.94 -15.61 37.00
C SER A 2 -11.88 -15.04 36.05
N ARG A 3 -12.30 -14.43 34.95
CA ARG A 3 -11.41 -13.88 33.93
C ARG A 3 -11.41 -12.36 34.00
N LEU A 4 -10.32 -11.81 34.54
CA LEU A 4 -10.08 -10.37 34.54
C LEU A 4 -9.21 -10.01 33.35
N THR A 5 -9.70 -9.14 32.47
CA THR A 5 -8.98 -8.73 31.26
C THR A 5 -8.85 -7.22 31.22
N VAL A 6 -7.65 -6.70 30.95
CA VAL A 6 -7.42 -5.28 30.65
C VAL A 6 -7.01 -5.18 29.20
N VAL A 7 -7.84 -4.52 28.41
CA VAL A 7 -7.64 -4.26 26.99
C VAL A 7 -7.17 -2.82 26.82
N ILE A 8 -5.98 -2.64 26.25
CA ILE A 8 -5.41 -1.33 25.96
C ILE A 8 -5.50 -1.08 24.45
N ASP A 9 -6.40 -0.17 24.07
CA ASP A 9 -6.70 0.13 22.66
C ASP A 9 -7.23 1.57 22.50
N PRO A 10 -6.32 2.56 22.37
CA PRO A 10 -6.71 3.98 22.29
C PRO A 10 -7.53 4.34 21.07
N LYS A 11 -7.36 3.54 20.01
CA LYS A 11 -7.97 3.81 18.70
C LYS A 11 -9.32 3.10 18.57
N ARG A 12 -9.81 2.46 19.65
CA ARG A 12 -11.10 1.76 19.72
C ARG A 12 -11.31 0.73 18.59
N ARG A 13 -10.25 0.00 18.25
CA ARG A 13 -10.22 -1.00 17.18
C ARG A 13 -10.79 -2.36 17.59
N TRP A 14 -10.81 -2.68 18.89
CA TRP A 14 -11.48 -3.84 19.45
C TRP A 14 -12.85 -3.46 20.01
N GLN A 15 -13.82 -4.37 19.85
CA GLN A 15 -14.98 -4.39 20.71
C GLN A 15 -14.71 -5.42 21.82
N PRO A 16 -14.48 -5.00 23.07
CA PRO A 16 -14.30 -5.93 24.17
C PRO A 16 -15.55 -6.80 24.31
N VAL A 17 -15.34 -8.12 24.46
CA VAL A 17 -16.41 -9.10 24.65
C VAL A 17 -16.39 -9.54 26.11
N GLY A 18 -17.53 -9.41 26.80
CA GLY A 18 -17.65 -9.80 28.21
C GLY A 18 -18.96 -9.31 28.83
N GLU A 19 -19.34 -9.92 29.94
CA GLU A 19 -20.60 -9.61 30.65
C GLU A 19 -20.55 -8.22 31.31
N LYS A 20 -19.35 -7.77 31.72
CA LYS A 20 -19.10 -6.45 32.29
C LYS A 20 -17.89 -5.79 31.64
N VAL A 21 -18.13 -4.74 30.86
CA VAL A 21 -17.10 -3.91 30.22
C VAL A 21 -17.07 -2.53 30.88
N VAL A 22 -15.89 -2.07 31.31
CA VAL A 22 -15.67 -0.72 31.81
C VAL A 22 -14.73 0.03 30.86
N GLU A 23 -15.24 1.04 30.18
CA GLU A 23 -14.42 1.90 29.31
C GLU A 23 -13.65 2.94 30.15
N VAL A 24 -12.37 3.14 29.83
CA VAL A 24 -11.48 4.12 30.47
C VAL A 24 -11.02 5.16 29.44
N ALA A 25 -11.74 6.28 29.41
CA ALA A 25 -11.44 7.43 28.57
C ALA A 25 -10.88 8.62 29.38
N THR A 26 -11.19 8.68 30.68
CA THR A 26 -10.84 9.78 31.58
C THR A 26 -10.16 9.28 32.87
N GLU A 27 -9.58 10.19 33.66
CA GLU A 27 -9.00 9.83 34.96
C GLU A 27 -10.04 9.32 35.96
N GLU A 28 -11.27 9.84 35.90
CA GLU A 28 -12.36 9.37 36.74
C GLU A 28 -12.75 7.92 36.38
N ASP A 29 -12.78 7.59 35.09
CA ASP A 29 -13.02 6.22 34.63
C ASP A 29 -11.91 5.27 35.11
N TYR A 30 -10.66 5.73 35.13
CA TYR A 30 -9.54 4.94 35.64
C TYR A 30 -9.76 4.55 37.11
N LEU A 31 -10.16 5.50 37.97
CA LEU A 31 -10.43 5.20 39.38
C LEU A 31 -11.60 4.21 39.52
N ARG A 32 -12.68 4.41 38.75
CA ARG A 32 -13.82 3.50 38.71
C ARG A 32 -13.43 2.11 38.24
N ALA A 33 -12.60 2.00 37.20
CA ALA A 33 -12.11 0.74 36.68
C ALA A 33 -11.23 -0.01 37.70
N ARG A 34 -10.36 0.70 38.43
CA ARG A 34 -9.54 0.09 39.51
C ARG A 34 -10.39 -0.42 40.67
N LEU A 35 -11.45 0.29 41.04
CA LEU A 35 -12.40 -0.17 42.05
C LEU A 35 -13.15 -1.41 41.56
N ALA A 36 -13.70 -1.38 40.34
CA ALA A 36 -14.39 -2.52 39.74
C ALA A 36 -13.49 -3.76 39.63
N LEU A 37 -12.20 -3.58 39.33
CA LEU A 37 -11.22 -4.67 39.29
C LEU A 37 -11.02 -5.31 40.67
N ARG A 38 -10.88 -4.50 41.73
CA ARG A 38 -10.73 -5.00 43.11
C ARG A 38 -11.97 -5.77 43.56
N GLU A 39 -13.16 -5.27 43.22
CA GLU A 39 -14.43 -5.93 43.52
C GLU A 39 -14.54 -7.26 42.77
N ALA A 40 -14.29 -7.27 41.47
CA ALA A 40 -14.35 -8.49 40.64
C ALA A 40 -13.37 -9.56 41.14
N ARG A 41 -12.17 -9.15 41.58
CA ARG A 41 -11.17 -10.03 42.20
C ARG A 41 -11.63 -10.61 43.55
N SER A 42 -12.31 -9.81 44.38
CA SER A 42 -12.74 -10.24 45.71
C SER A 42 -14.00 -11.11 45.69
N CYS A 43 -14.91 -10.84 44.74
CA CYS A 43 -16.20 -11.51 44.62
C CYS A 43 -16.23 -12.60 43.55
N GLY A 44 -15.16 -12.75 42.76
CA GLY A 44 -15.04 -13.81 41.75
C GLY A 44 -15.85 -13.59 40.47
N GLY A 45 -15.75 -12.41 39.86
CA GLY A 45 -16.48 -12.06 38.62
C GLY A 45 -15.58 -11.82 37.40
N ASP A 46 -16.16 -11.97 36.21
CA ASP A 46 -15.50 -11.61 34.95
C ASP A 46 -15.61 -10.10 34.72
N LEU A 47 -14.50 -9.48 34.34
CA LEU A 47 -14.44 -8.03 34.07
C LEU A 47 -13.49 -7.76 32.92
N THR A 48 -13.94 -6.96 31.96
CA THR A 48 -13.08 -6.39 30.92
C THR A 48 -12.96 -4.88 31.10
N ILE A 49 -11.74 -4.38 31.26
CA ILE A 49 -11.45 -2.94 31.27
C ILE A 49 -10.95 -2.57 29.89
N TRP A 50 -11.56 -1.57 29.23
CA TRP A 50 -11.17 -1.12 27.89
C TRP A 50 -10.59 0.29 27.95
N VAL A 51 -9.27 0.40 27.85
CA VAL A 51 -8.53 1.66 27.96
C VAL A 51 -8.43 2.32 26.58
N THR A 52 -9.24 3.36 26.38
CA THR A 52 -9.33 4.12 25.12
C THR A 52 -8.53 5.42 25.15
N ASN A 53 -8.02 5.84 26.32
CA ASN A 53 -7.12 6.99 26.43
C ASN A 53 -5.65 6.55 26.49
N GLY A 54 -4.89 6.91 25.46
CA GLY A 54 -3.45 6.61 25.34
C GLY A 54 -2.60 7.13 26.52
N LYS A 55 -3.02 8.21 27.20
CA LYS A 55 -2.29 8.77 28.34
C LYS A 55 -2.42 7.94 29.62
N LEU A 56 -3.40 7.04 29.70
CA LEU A 56 -3.70 6.24 30.88
C LEU A 56 -3.21 4.79 30.79
N GLN A 57 -2.66 4.38 29.65
CA GLN A 57 -2.21 3.00 29.41
C GLN A 57 -1.20 2.53 30.45
N SER A 58 -0.17 3.35 30.70
CA SER A 58 0.92 3.01 31.61
C SER A 58 0.48 2.86 33.07
N ARG A 59 -0.68 3.42 33.43
CA ARG A 59 -1.26 3.26 34.77
C ARG A 59 -1.83 1.86 35.03
N PHE A 60 -1.88 1.00 34.01
CA PHE A 60 -2.24 -0.40 34.14
C PHE A 60 -1.05 -1.34 33.98
N ASP A 61 0.17 -0.82 33.81
CA ASP A 61 1.38 -1.64 33.63
C ASP A 61 1.70 -2.47 34.89
N ASP A 62 1.29 -1.99 36.06
CA ASP A 62 1.39 -2.71 37.34
C ASP A 62 0.61 -4.03 37.35
N LEU A 63 -0.42 -4.16 36.51
CA LEU A 63 -1.23 -5.37 36.42
C LEU A 63 -0.62 -6.45 35.52
N ALA A 64 0.38 -6.11 34.69
CA ALA A 64 1.01 -7.08 33.81
C ALA A 64 1.79 -8.18 34.56
N VAL A 65 2.15 -7.92 35.82
CA VAL A 65 2.80 -8.90 36.72
C VAL A 65 1.82 -9.68 37.60
N ASP A 66 0.51 -9.37 37.52
CA ASP A 66 -0.51 -10.03 38.32
C ASP A 66 -1.08 -11.23 37.54
N GLU A 67 -0.83 -12.46 38.03
CA GLU A 67 -1.29 -13.70 37.38
C GLU A 67 -2.82 -13.80 37.27
N ALA A 68 -3.57 -13.03 38.07
CA ALA A 68 -5.02 -13.00 38.01
C ALA A 68 -5.59 -12.09 36.91
N VAL A 69 -4.74 -11.30 36.21
CA VAL A 69 -5.18 -10.30 35.24
C VAL A 69 -4.49 -10.52 33.88
N GLU A 70 -5.28 -10.71 32.84
CA GLU A 70 -4.80 -10.78 31.47
C GLU A 70 -4.72 -9.37 30.87
N VAL A 71 -3.51 -8.83 30.71
CA VAL A 71 -3.31 -7.53 30.03
C VAL A 71 -3.06 -7.75 28.54
N ARG A 72 -4.00 -7.28 27.71
CA ARG A 72 -3.91 -7.31 26.25
C ARG A 72 -3.70 -5.91 25.72
N ARG A 73 -2.57 -5.69 25.05
CA ARG A 73 -2.32 -4.46 24.30
C ARG A 73 -2.64 -4.70 22.84
N TYR A 74 -3.26 -3.70 22.22
CA TYR A 74 -3.47 -3.73 20.78
C TYR A 74 -2.10 -3.78 20.08
N ASP A 75 -1.88 -4.82 19.27
CA ASP A 75 -0.71 -4.98 18.42
C ASP A 75 -1.17 -5.13 16.96
N ALA A 76 -0.90 -4.12 16.14
CA ALA A 76 -1.30 -4.11 14.73
C ALA A 76 -0.71 -5.29 13.94
N ARG A 77 0.50 -5.73 14.27
CA ARG A 77 1.17 -6.86 13.61
C ARG A 77 0.51 -8.17 13.98
N GLN A 78 0.23 -8.37 15.27
CA GLN A 78 -0.50 -9.57 15.72
C GLN A 78 -1.88 -9.63 15.07
N GLN A 79 -2.62 -8.52 15.05
CA GLN A 79 -3.93 -8.46 14.42
C GLN A 79 -3.88 -8.72 12.91
N LEU A 80 -2.84 -8.23 12.23
CA LEU A 80 -2.63 -8.52 10.82
C LEU A 80 -2.27 -10.00 10.61
N ALA A 81 -1.43 -10.59 11.47
CA ALA A 81 -1.08 -12.00 11.43
C ALA A 81 -2.32 -12.89 11.55
N GLU A 82 -3.16 -12.61 12.54
CA GLU A 82 -4.43 -13.30 12.78
C GLU A 82 -5.38 -13.15 11.58
N ALA A 83 -5.56 -11.93 11.07
CA ALA A 83 -6.44 -11.67 9.94
C ALA A 83 -6.00 -12.36 8.64
N LEU A 84 -4.70 -12.52 8.44
CA LEU A 84 -4.13 -13.19 7.26
C LEU A 84 -3.92 -14.69 7.45
N GLY A 85 -4.17 -15.23 8.66
CA GLY A 85 -3.83 -16.62 9.00
C GLY A 85 -2.33 -16.92 8.88
N ALA A 86 -1.49 -15.91 9.09
CA ALA A 86 -0.03 -16.03 8.97
C ALA A 86 0.60 -16.29 10.33
N ALA A 87 1.58 -17.20 10.38
CA ALA A 87 2.33 -17.47 11.62
C ALA A 87 3.15 -16.26 12.07
N ALA A 88 3.65 -15.46 11.13
CA ALA A 88 4.38 -14.24 11.40
C ALA A 88 4.18 -13.20 10.30
N VAL A 89 4.19 -11.93 10.69
CA VAL A 89 4.23 -10.77 9.79
C VAL A 89 5.68 -10.33 9.63
N PRO A 90 6.17 -10.08 8.39
CA PRO A 90 7.53 -9.58 8.13
C PRO A 90 7.94 -8.38 9.00
N GLU A 91 9.22 -8.30 9.37
CA GLU A 91 9.74 -7.23 10.23
C GLU A 91 9.55 -5.83 9.67
N GLU A 92 9.67 -5.68 8.35
CA GLU A 92 9.44 -4.40 7.66
C GLU A 92 8.01 -3.85 7.79
N LEU A 93 7.02 -4.69 8.13
CA LEU A 93 5.63 -4.26 8.40
C LEU A 93 5.51 -3.73 9.83
N THR A 94 5.97 -2.50 10.02
CA THR A 94 5.80 -1.74 11.27
C THR A 94 4.34 -1.33 11.49
N GLU A 95 3.96 -1.01 12.73
CA GLU A 95 2.62 -0.48 13.03
C GLU A 95 2.29 0.74 12.16
N THR A 96 3.24 1.68 12.01
CA THR A 96 3.09 2.86 11.16
C THR A 96 2.79 2.49 9.70
N ALA A 97 3.49 1.49 9.14
CA ALA A 97 3.27 1.07 7.76
C ALA A 97 1.94 0.34 7.59
N ILE A 98 1.56 -0.51 8.55
CA ILE A 98 0.25 -1.20 8.56
C ILE A 98 -0.90 -0.19 8.55
N GLU A 99 -0.75 0.90 9.30
CA GLU A 99 -1.74 1.97 9.37
C GLU A 99 -1.77 2.85 8.13
N ALA A 100 -0.60 3.30 7.65
CA ALA A 100 -0.49 4.17 6.47
C ALA A 100 -1.10 3.50 5.23
N LEU A 101 -0.92 2.18 5.09
CA LEU A 101 -1.47 1.40 3.98
C LEU A 101 -2.88 0.84 4.26
N GLY A 102 -3.42 1.04 5.47
CA GLY A 102 -4.74 0.51 5.85
C GLY A 102 -4.84 -1.02 5.76
N LEU A 103 -3.75 -1.75 6.02
CA LEU A 103 -3.65 -3.19 5.73
C LEU A 103 -4.68 -4.05 6.48
N LEU A 104 -5.06 -3.66 7.70
CA LEU A 104 -6.09 -4.39 8.46
C LEU A 104 -7.47 -4.32 7.80
N ALA A 105 -7.82 -3.18 7.20
CA ALA A 105 -9.07 -3.05 6.46
C ALA A 105 -9.00 -3.87 5.15
N LEU A 106 -7.85 -3.81 4.47
CA LEU A 106 -7.61 -4.58 3.25
C LEU A 106 -7.65 -6.10 3.50
N ALA A 107 -7.11 -6.59 4.63
CA ALA A 107 -7.12 -8.01 4.98
C ALA A 107 -8.54 -8.59 5.08
N ARG A 108 -9.49 -7.79 5.57
CA ARG A 108 -10.91 -8.18 5.67
C ARG A 108 -11.60 -8.24 4.32
N GLN A 109 -11.25 -7.34 3.41
CA GLN A 109 -11.87 -7.23 2.08
C GLN A 109 -11.24 -8.18 1.06
N ARG A 110 -9.93 -8.40 1.19
CA ARG A 110 -9.09 -9.12 0.24
C ARG A 110 -8.20 -10.09 1.02
N PRO A 111 -8.72 -11.27 1.40
CA PRO A 111 -7.94 -12.23 2.15
C PRO A 111 -6.71 -12.71 1.36
N LYS A 112 -5.75 -13.23 2.10
CA LYS A 112 -4.52 -13.85 1.59
C LYS A 112 -4.84 -15.20 0.95
N LEU A 113 -4.16 -15.52 -0.15
CA LEU A 113 -4.27 -16.85 -0.78
C LEU A 113 -3.43 -17.89 -0.01
N PRO A 114 -3.73 -19.21 -0.12
CA PRO A 114 -3.06 -20.25 0.66
C PRO A 114 -1.53 -20.21 0.58
N ASP A 115 -0.97 -20.12 -0.62
CA ASP A 115 0.48 -20.19 -0.86
C ASP A 115 1.14 -18.80 -1.06
N GLU A 116 0.36 -17.73 -0.91
CA GLU A 116 0.87 -16.37 -1.07
C GLU A 116 1.71 -15.98 0.16
N THR A 117 2.81 -15.23 0.02
CA THR A 117 3.50 -14.68 1.19
C THR A 117 2.82 -13.37 1.64
N VAL A 118 3.08 -12.92 2.88
CA VAL A 118 2.53 -11.62 3.33
C VAL A 118 3.02 -10.47 2.45
N ARG A 119 4.26 -10.53 1.95
CA ARG A 119 4.82 -9.53 1.03
C ARG A 119 4.08 -9.50 -0.30
N ASP A 120 3.84 -10.67 -0.88
CA ASP A 120 3.09 -10.82 -2.13
C ASP A 120 1.66 -10.32 -1.96
N TRP A 121 1.05 -10.63 -0.82
CA TRP A 121 -0.28 -10.13 -0.47
C TRP A 121 -0.32 -8.61 -0.43
N VAL A 122 0.62 -7.96 0.27
CA VAL A 122 0.70 -6.48 0.33
C VAL A 122 0.81 -5.90 -1.08
N LEU A 123 1.74 -6.41 -1.88
CA LEU A 123 1.94 -5.99 -3.26
C LEU A 123 0.67 -6.19 -4.11
N ARG A 124 -0.01 -7.32 -3.97
CA ARG A 124 -1.27 -7.59 -4.70
C ARG A 124 -2.38 -6.62 -4.35
N VAL A 125 -2.60 -6.38 -3.06
CA VAL A 125 -3.74 -5.58 -2.62
C VAL A 125 -3.52 -4.09 -2.86
N THR A 126 -2.25 -3.65 -2.90
CA THR A 126 -1.87 -2.24 -3.13
C THR A 126 -1.64 -1.91 -4.62
N LEU A 127 -1.03 -2.81 -5.40
CA LEU A 127 -0.63 -2.56 -6.79
C LEU A 127 -1.37 -3.46 -7.81
N GLY A 128 -2.10 -4.47 -7.36
CA GLY A 128 -2.88 -5.36 -8.21
C GLY A 128 -2.24 -6.71 -8.49
N GLN A 129 -2.97 -7.57 -9.21
CA GLN A 129 -2.64 -8.98 -9.45
C GLN A 129 -1.24 -9.26 -9.99
N PRO A 130 -0.67 -8.50 -10.95
CA PRO A 130 0.66 -8.83 -11.50
C PRO A 130 1.76 -8.89 -10.45
N TRP A 131 1.64 -8.08 -9.39
CA TRP A 131 2.68 -7.86 -8.39
C TRP A 131 2.83 -8.98 -7.36
N ASN A 132 1.93 -9.97 -7.37
CA ASN A 132 2.05 -11.15 -6.52
C ASN A 132 2.85 -12.29 -7.17
N ARG A 133 3.20 -12.18 -8.45
CA ARG A 133 3.83 -13.24 -9.23
C ARG A 133 5.35 -13.17 -9.17
N GLU A 134 6.00 -14.32 -9.00
CA GLU A 134 7.47 -14.42 -9.06
C GLU A 134 8.01 -14.08 -10.45
N HIS A 135 7.22 -14.39 -11.49
CA HIS A 135 7.51 -14.06 -12.88
C HIS A 135 6.33 -13.29 -13.50
N ILE A 136 6.65 -12.28 -14.29
CA ILE A 136 5.66 -11.50 -15.02
C ILE A 136 5.50 -12.02 -16.44
N THR A 137 4.25 -12.22 -16.85
CA THR A 137 3.90 -12.64 -18.21
C THR A 137 3.85 -11.42 -19.12
N ALA A 138 4.12 -11.59 -20.42
CA ALA A 138 4.01 -10.52 -21.42
C ALA A 138 2.67 -9.74 -21.33
N ASP A 139 1.55 -10.46 -21.19
CA ASP A 139 0.21 -9.86 -21.07
C ASP A 139 0.00 -8.99 -19.82
N ALA A 140 0.85 -9.12 -18.79
CA ALA A 140 0.71 -8.44 -17.51
C ALA A 140 1.72 -7.29 -17.32
N VAL A 141 2.65 -7.11 -18.27
CA VAL A 141 3.70 -6.06 -18.22
C VAL A 141 3.08 -4.68 -18.08
N TRP A 142 2.08 -4.37 -18.91
CA TRP A 142 1.42 -3.07 -18.92
C TRP A 142 0.59 -2.80 -17.67
N ASP A 143 -0.10 -3.82 -17.15
CA ASP A 143 -0.83 -3.68 -15.88
C ASP A 143 0.14 -3.36 -14.72
N ALA A 144 1.33 -3.97 -14.72
CA ALA A 144 2.35 -3.67 -13.73
C ALA A 144 2.91 -2.24 -13.87
N ILE A 145 3.18 -1.78 -15.10
CA ILE A 145 3.62 -0.41 -15.38
C ILE A 145 2.55 0.61 -14.96
N ALA A 146 1.29 0.37 -15.32
CA ALA A 146 0.18 1.25 -14.96
C ALA A 146 0.02 1.37 -13.43
N ALA A 147 0.19 0.26 -12.70
CA ALA A 147 0.18 0.28 -11.24
C ALA A 147 1.32 1.12 -10.65
N LEU A 148 2.54 1.09 -11.24
CA LEU A 148 3.66 1.94 -10.79
C LEU A 148 3.35 3.43 -10.93
N CYS A 149 2.66 3.83 -12.01
CA CYS A 149 2.27 5.22 -12.22
C CYS A 149 1.34 5.74 -11.10
N GLN A 150 0.51 4.85 -10.56
CA GLN A 150 -0.49 5.15 -9.52
C GLN A 150 0.00 4.88 -8.09
N ALA A 151 1.13 4.19 -7.93
CA ALA A 151 1.67 3.80 -6.63
C ALA A 151 1.93 5.02 -5.72
N ASP A 152 1.55 4.90 -4.45
CA ASP A 152 1.86 5.90 -3.44
C ASP A 152 3.34 5.85 -3.08
N SER A 153 4.09 6.83 -3.59
CA SER A 153 5.52 6.95 -3.36
C SER A 153 5.88 7.58 -2.01
N THR A 154 4.94 7.83 -1.11
CA THR A 154 5.24 8.38 0.23
C THR A 154 5.50 7.30 1.28
N ILE A 155 5.25 6.02 0.94
CA ILE A 155 5.32 4.91 1.89
C ILE A 155 6.58 4.08 1.63
N ASP A 156 7.59 4.23 2.49
CA ASP A 156 8.91 3.57 2.38
C ASP A 156 8.83 2.04 2.27
N LEU A 157 7.89 1.41 2.99
CA LEU A 157 7.64 -0.02 2.90
C LEU A 157 7.26 -0.43 1.48
N LEU A 158 6.30 0.28 0.87
CA LEU A 158 5.81 -0.05 -0.46
C LEU A 158 6.92 0.15 -1.51
N GLN A 159 7.71 1.21 -1.39
CA GLN A 159 8.89 1.42 -2.24
C GLN A 159 9.89 0.26 -2.12
N SER A 160 10.17 -0.19 -0.90
CA SER A 160 11.11 -1.29 -0.64
C SER A 160 10.62 -2.61 -1.25
N LEU A 161 9.33 -2.91 -1.12
CA LEU A 161 8.72 -4.11 -1.71
C LEU A 161 8.70 -4.05 -3.24
N ILE A 162 8.41 -2.87 -3.83
CA ILE A 162 8.49 -2.65 -5.28
C ILE A 162 9.91 -2.89 -5.79
N ALA A 163 10.91 -2.29 -5.13
CA ALA A 163 12.31 -2.43 -5.53
C ALA A 163 12.77 -3.90 -5.49
N LEU A 164 12.38 -4.64 -4.44
CA LEU A 164 12.67 -6.06 -4.33
C LEU A 164 12.03 -6.85 -5.48
N ARG A 165 10.76 -6.58 -5.80
CA ARG A 165 10.04 -7.25 -6.89
C ARG A 165 10.67 -6.97 -8.25
N LEU A 166 10.99 -5.71 -8.54
CA LEU A 166 11.64 -5.32 -9.81
C LEU A 166 13.01 -5.98 -9.96
N LYS A 167 13.80 -6.04 -8.88
CA LYS A 167 15.07 -6.75 -8.87
C LYS A 167 14.87 -8.24 -9.19
N GLN A 168 13.87 -8.89 -8.61
CA GLN A 168 13.55 -10.28 -8.93
C GLN A 168 13.15 -10.47 -10.39
N TRP A 169 12.30 -9.62 -10.96
CA TRP A 169 11.90 -9.73 -12.37
C TRP A 169 13.05 -9.44 -13.34
N SER A 170 13.99 -8.56 -12.96
CA SER A 170 15.17 -8.26 -13.78
C SER A 170 16.15 -9.42 -13.95
N THR A 171 16.07 -10.45 -13.10
CA THR A 171 16.95 -11.63 -13.14
C THR A 171 16.27 -12.88 -13.69
N SER A 172 14.95 -12.87 -13.88
CA SER A 172 14.16 -14.10 -13.94
C SER A 172 13.23 -14.24 -15.15
N GLY A 173 13.34 -13.41 -16.20
CA GLY A 173 12.46 -13.57 -17.34
C GLY A 173 12.71 -12.69 -18.56
N GLU A 174 11.74 -12.77 -19.47
CA GLU A 174 11.53 -11.88 -20.59
C GLU A 174 11.37 -10.43 -20.08
N HIS A 175 11.92 -9.46 -20.83
CA HIS A 175 11.97 -8.04 -20.45
C HIS A 175 12.84 -7.69 -19.23
N GLY A 176 13.87 -8.50 -18.91
CA GLY A 176 14.80 -8.21 -17.81
C GLY A 176 15.43 -6.80 -17.85
N ASP A 177 15.71 -6.28 -19.05
CA ASP A 177 16.24 -4.92 -19.25
C ASP A 177 15.23 -3.83 -18.89
N LEU A 178 13.94 -4.02 -19.23
CA LEU A 178 12.84 -3.14 -18.82
C LEU A 178 12.76 -3.06 -17.29
N TRP A 179 12.77 -4.20 -16.61
CA TRP A 179 12.65 -4.24 -15.14
C TRP A 179 13.87 -3.65 -14.46
N ARG A 180 15.06 -3.89 -15.01
CA ARG A 180 16.30 -3.26 -14.53
C ARG A 180 16.22 -1.75 -14.68
N TRP A 181 15.81 -1.27 -15.85
CA TRP A 181 15.63 0.16 -16.09
C TRP A 181 14.58 0.73 -15.13
N LEU A 182 13.39 0.16 -15.02
CA LEU A 182 12.38 0.63 -14.07
C LEU A 182 12.90 0.68 -12.64
N SER A 183 13.72 -0.29 -12.20
CA SER A 183 14.20 -0.36 -10.80
C SER A 183 14.98 0.86 -10.30
N GLU A 184 15.65 1.62 -11.18
CA GLU A 184 16.43 2.80 -10.78
C GLU A 184 15.54 3.98 -10.34
N ALA A 185 14.35 4.12 -10.93
CA ALA A 185 13.37 5.12 -10.55
C ALA A 185 11.94 4.67 -10.95
N PRO A 186 11.34 3.69 -10.22
CA PRO A 186 10.18 2.92 -10.69
C PRO A 186 9.02 3.74 -11.22
N ARG A 187 8.56 4.70 -10.41
CA ARG A 187 7.42 5.53 -10.77
C ARG A 187 7.74 6.48 -11.91
N ARG A 188 8.88 7.17 -11.84
CA ARG A 188 9.30 8.16 -12.85
C ARG A 188 9.54 7.49 -14.20
N ARG A 189 10.21 6.35 -14.22
CA ARG A 189 10.51 5.59 -15.44
C ARG A 189 9.26 4.95 -16.02
N ALA A 190 8.34 4.44 -15.19
CA ALA A 190 7.02 4.00 -15.66
C ALA A 190 6.23 5.15 -16.31
N GLN A 191 6.23 6.34 -15.69
CA GLN A 191 5.60 7.53 -16.26
C GLN A 191 6.24 7.95 -17.59
N CYS A 192 7.58 7.95 -17.67
CA CYS A 192 8.30 8.24 -18.91
C CYS A 192 7.94 7.26 -20.02
N LEU A 193 7.90 5.96 -19.71
CA LEU A 193 7.55 4.90 -20.66
C LEU A 193 6.12 5.06 -21.20
N VAL A 194 5.15 5.29 -20.31
CA VAL A 194 3.75 5.56 -20.69
C VAL A 194 3.63 6.85 -21.49
N ALA A 195 4.40 7.88 -21.15
CA ALA A 195 4.42 9.15 -21.87
C ALA A 195 4.97 8.99 -23.28
N CYS A 196 6.09 8.28 -23.46
CA CYS A 196 6.67 7.98 -24.77
C CYS A 196 5.70 7.15 -25.63
N TRP A 197 5.06 6.15 -25.02
CA TRP A 197 4.02 5.33 -25.64
C TRP A 197 2.84 6.16 -26.14
N ALA A 198 2.26 6.99 -25.26
CA ALA A 198 1.07 7.80 -25.57
C ALA A 198 1.34 8.87 -26.63
N THR A 199 2.60 9.15 -26.93
CA THR A 199 3.00 10.26 -27.79
C THR A 199 3.84 9.84 -29.00
N ALA A 200 3.92 8.54 -29.29
CA ALA A 200 4.74 7.98 -30.37
C ALA A 200 4.47 8.63 -31.74
N ASP A 201 3.22 8.98 -32.04
CA ASP A 201 2.80 9.52 -33.34
C ASP A 201 3.13 11.02 -33.56
N TYR A 202 3.65 11.72 -32.56
CA TYR A 202 3.82 13.20 -32.60
C TYR A 202 5.22 13.68 -33.04
N GLY A 203 6.11 12.79 -33.48
CA GLY A 203 7.40 13.16 -34.07
C GLY A 203 8.24 14.11 -33.18
N GLN A 204 8.75 15.21 -33.74
CA GLN A 204 9.61 16.15 -32.99
C GLN A 204 8.89 16.94 -31.87
N LEU A 205 7.57 17.15 -31.99
CA LEU A 205 6.77 17.82 -30.94
C LEU A 205 6.76 17.01 -29.64
N ARG A 206 6.89 15.68 -29.76
CA ARG A 206 7.01 14.75 -28.64
C ARG A 206 8.18 15.07 -27.73
N LEU A 207 9.38 15.20 -28.31
CA LEU A 207 10.63 15.41 -27.56
C LEU A 207 10.60 16.72 -26.78
N GLN A 208 10.06 17.78 -27.38
CA GLN A 208 9.89 19.06 -26.71
C GLN A 208 8.95 18.94 -25.51
N TRP A 209 7.81 18.27 -25.68
CA TRP A 209 6.84 18.10 -24.61
C TRP A 209 7.37 17.22 -23.46
N LEU A 210 7.97 16.07 -23.76
CA LEU A 210 8.56 15.18 -22.75
C LEU A 210 9.69 15.88 -21.96
N SER A 211 10.50 16.69 -22.64
CA SER A 211 11.53 17.50 -21.97
C SER A 211 10.92 18.54 -21.02
N GLN A 212 9.78 19.16 -21.39
CA GLN A 212 9.05 20.08 -20.50
C GLN A 212 8.44 19.37 -19.28
N GLN A 213 8.10 18.08 -19.40
CA GLN A 213 7.74 17.24 -18.23
C GLN A 213 8.95 16.88 -17.36
N GLY A 214 10.15 17.31 -17.76
CA GLY A 214 11.38 17.14 -17.01
C GLY A 214 12.08 15.81 -17.27
N PHE A 215 11.69 15.04 -18.29
CA PHE A 215 12.43 13.83 -18.70
C PHE A 215 13.70 14.22 -19.46
N SER A 216 14.81 13.54 -19.19
CA SER A 216 16.05 13.76 -19.96
C SER A 216 15.95 13.09 -21.33
N VAL A 217 16.75 13.57 -22.29
CA VAL A 217 16.84 12.95 -23.63
C VAL A 217 17.26 11.48 -23.53
N GLU A 218 18.19 11.17 -22.63
CA GLU A 218 18.65 9.80 -22.36
C GLU A 218 17.53 8.92 -21.80
N GLU A 219 16.71 9.44 -20.87
CA GLU A 219 15.54 8.72 -20.34
C GLU A 219 14.52 8.42 -21.43
N ILE A 220 14.25 9.38 -22.33
CA ILE A 220 13.30 9.25 -23.43
C ILE A 220 13.80 8.23 -24.46
N GLN A 221 15.07 8.29 -24.85
CA GLN A 221 15.68 7.35 -25.79
C GLN A 221 15.65 5.92 -25.26
N ALA A 222 16.04 5.72 -23.99
CA ALA A 222 15.99 4.40 -23.36
C ALA A 222 14.54 3.85 -23.30
N ALA A 223 13.55 4.72 -23.03
CA ALA A 223 12.15 4.33 -23.05
C ALA A 223 11.69 3.88 -24.45
N ASP A 224 12.08 4.57 -25.52
CA ASP A 224 11.76 4.18 -26.90
C ASP A 224 12.33 2.80 -27.26
N GLU A 225 13.61 2.57 -26.96
CA GLU A 225 14.27 1.28 -27.23
C GLU A 225 13.57 0.12 -26.50
N LEU A 226 13.10 0.36 -25.28
CA LEU A 226 12.33 -0.63 -24.51
C LEU A 226 10.92 -0.83 -25.07
N LEU A 227 10.26 0.21 -25.58
CA LEU A 227 8.95 0.10 -26.21
C LEU A 227 9.00 -0.72 -27.50
N GLU A 228 10.05 -0.57 -28.31
CA GLU A 228 10.26 -1.40 -29.50
C GLU A 228 10.36 -2.89 -29.16
N GLN A 229 11.00 -3.22 -28.02
CA GLN A 229 11.09 -4.61 -27.52
C GLN A 229 9.74 -5.17 -27.04
N LEU A 230 8.81 -4.29 -26.64
CA LEU A 230 7.46 -4.65 -26.18
C LEU A 230 6.42 -4.74 -27.30
N ALA A 231 6.76 -4.27 -28.51
CA ALA A 231 5.84 -4.11 -29.64
C ALA A 231 5.06 -5.37 -30.08
N PRO A 232 5.56 -6.63 -30.01
CA PRO A 232 4.74 -7.78 -30.39
C PRO A 232 3.63 -8.15 -29.39
N ALA A 233 3.61 -7.57 -28.18
CA ALA A 233 2.63 -7.84 -27.12
C ALA A 233 1.63 -6.69 -26.89
N TRP A 234 1.31 -5.94 -27.95
CA TRP A 234 0.47 -4.75 -27.87
C TRP A 234 -1.02 -5.08 -27.79
N PRO A 235 -1.74 -4.73 -26.71
CA PRO A 235 -3.19 -4.65 -26.79
C PRO A 235 -3.55 -3.38 -27.56
N ALA A 236 -4.40 -3.48 -28.57
CA ALA A 236 -5.10 -2.34 -29.20
C ALA A 236 -6.08 -1.63 -28.23
N ARG A 237 -5.76 -1.61 -26.92
CA ARG A 237 -6.56 -1.04 -25.85
C ARG A 237 -6.10 0.38 -25.58
N GLU A 238 -7.07 1.28 -25.57
CA GLU A 238 -6.98 2.61 -25.00
C GLU A 238 -6.51 2.49 -23.54
N LEU A 239 -5.21 2.66 -23.29
CA LEU A 239 -4.75 2.88 -21.93
C LEU A 239 -5.28 4.26 -21.49
N PRO A 240 -5.87 4.38 -20.28
CA PRO A 240 -6.27 5.67 -19.76
C PRO A 240 -5.00 6.51 -19.58
N VAL A 241 -4.82 7.49 -20.46
CA VAL A 241 -3.85 8.56 -20.24
C VAL A 241 -4.25 9.20 -18.90
N PRO A 242 -3.34 9.30 -17.92
CA PRO A 242 -3.67 9.95 -16.64
C PRO A 242 -4.33 11.31 -16.92
N ALA A 243 -5.43 11.66 -16.25
CA ALA A 243 -6.17 12.91 -16.55
C ALA A 243 -5.29 14.18 -16.50
N THR A 244 -4.21 14.14 -15.70
CA THR A 244 -3.17 15.19 -15.67
C THR A 244 -2.34 15.26 -16.95
N MET A 245 -2.06 14.12 -17.58
CA MET A 245 -1.44 14.03 -18.89
C MET A 245 -2.44 14.29 -20.02
N GLU A 246 -3.72 13.92 -19.88
CA GLU A 246 -4.76 14.19 -20.88
C GLU A 246 -4.99 15.70 -21.01
N PHE A 247 -5.03 16.44 -19.90
CA PHE A 247 -5.14 17.90 -19.91
C PHE A 247 -3.88 18.57 -20.49
N ALA A 248 -2.68 18.12 -20.08
CA ALA A 248 -1.42 18.66 -20.58
C ALA A 248 -1.15 18.32 -22.05
N LEU A 249 -1.54 17.13 -22.51
CA LEU A 249 -1.51 16.72 -23.92
C LEU A 249 -2.51 17.51 -24.72
N THR A 250 -3.76 17.66 -24.25
CA THR A 250 -4.78 18.45 -24.96
C THR A 250 -4.35 19.91 -25.07
N GLN A 251 -3.73 20.48 -24.04
CA GLN A 251 -3.29 21.88 -24.03
C GLN A 251 -2.04 22.09 -24.90
N ALA A 252 -1.03 21.21 -24.80
CA ALA A 252 0.16 21.25 -25.64
C ALA A 252 -0.14 20.94 -27.12
N LEU A 253 -1.09 20.03 -27.41
CA LEU A 253 -1.59 19.76 -28.76
C LEU A 253 -2.41 20.92 -29.30
N ALA A 254 -3.26 21.54 -28.48
CA ALA A 254 -4.01 22.73 -28.89
C ALA A 254 -3.08 23.90 -29.23
N GLU A 255 -2.00 24.09 -28.49
CA GLU A 255 -1.00 25.14 -28.78
C GLU A 255 -0.11 24.78 -29.97
N GLY A 256 0.34 23.54 -30.09
CA GLY A 256 1.15 23.05 -31.21
C GLY A 256 0.41 23.01 -32.54
N LEU A 257 -0.84 22.53 -32.56
CA LEU A 257 -1.68 22.51 -33.77
C LEU A 257 -2.10 23.92 -34.19
N LYS A 258 -2.31 24.84 -33.23
CA LYS A 258 -2.57 26.25 -33.50
C LYS A 258 -1.34 26.97 -34.05
N ALA A 259 -0.14 26.63 -33.58
CA ALA A 259 1.12 27.13 -34.15
C ALA A 259 1.39 26.55 -35.55
N ALA A 260 0.93 25.34 -35.84
CA ALA A 260 1.08 24.66 -37.14
C ALA A 260 -0.07 24.91 -38.14
N GLY A 261 -1.14 25.62 -37.74
CA GLY A 261 -2.28 25.95 -38.61
C GLY A 261 -3.20 24.76 -38.96
N ILE A 262 -3.16 23.68 -38.19
CA ILE A 262 -3.95 22.46 -38.44
C ILE A 262 -5.22 22.50 -37.58
N PRO A 263 -6.43 22.43 -38.16
CA PRO A 263 -7.68 22.47 -37.39
C PRO A 263 -7.86 21.19 -36.59
N PHE A 264 -8.13 21.35 -35.29
CA PHE A 264 -8.45 20.25 -34.38
C PHE A 264 -9.96 19.97 -34.39
N THR A 265 -10.38 18.80 -34.88
CA THR A 265 -11.75 18.30 -34.72
C THR A 265 -11.75 17.16 -33.70
N ARG A 266 -12.49 17.33 -32.60
CA ARG A 266 -12.82 16.21 -31.69
C ARG A 266 -13.63 15.17 -32.47
N GLY A 267 -13.15 13.93 -32.48
CA GLY A 267 -13.98 12.75 -32.73
C GLY A 267 -14.76 12.39 -31.47
#